data_AF-A0A8H7L5G7-F1
#
_entry.id   AF-A0A8H7L5G7-F1
#
_cell.length_a   1.000
_cell.length_b   1.000
_cell.length_c   1.000
_cell.angle_alpha   90.00
_cell.angle_beta   90.00
_cell.angle_gamma   90.00
#
_symmetry.space_group_name_H-M   'P 1'
#
loop_
_entity.id
_entity.type
_entity.pdbx_description
1 polymer ?
#
loop_
_entity_poly.entity_id
_entity_poly.type
_entity_poly.pdbx_seq_one_letter_code
_entity_poly.pdbx_strand_id
1 'polypeptide(L)'
;MSDEEDDYLSDKFLLASAAAPTRPKTYAERRKEAQKLAQIKNEENRHKSRRQIELESREEGLSKSLFERAKEEEEMGISSGNKALSMMMKMGFKPGQALGKLDEPKTTVSGAGLGASSSASTPDPADSATKEDVETKEEAPKLKHKIEPIPINEWMGMFYLLRFAPGHGYNAMDTGTQGIGVRKRPRAPSPTSAERVAKMAKMAEVTSQETYRDRTRQEYEERRAEGRLGPVQRTCTSLDEKAGKTFNVLWLNPLDPASFPQGLMEALTERAVPVAAERGLSRSTLQARMRQQMQADALRPLNTALDEDPPSELLSKEIFTPETVDEAAQFLRLNARNRLQLVVTYLRDKYAYCFWCGTQYEDLEEMDVECPGPEEDAHD
;
A
#
# COMPACT_ATOMS: atom_id res chain seq x y z
N MET A 1 7.87 -61.85 31.82
CA MET A 1 9.34 -61.94 31.87
C MET A 1 9.80 -62.30 30.47
N SER A 2 10.12 -61.26 29.67
CA SER A 2 10.75 -61.25 28.33
C SER A 2 10.07 -60.16 27.48
N ASP A 3 10.69 -59.13 26.93
CA ASP A 3 11.99 -58.52 27.15
C ASP A 3 11.84 -57.12 26.54
N GLU A 4 11.94 -56.07 27.36
CA GLU A 4 11.97 -54.66 26.94
C GLU A 4 13.41 -54.29 26.52
N GLU A 5 14.08 -55.19 25.81
CA GLU A 5 15.39 -54.92 25.23
C GLU A 5 15.14 -54.10 23.96
N ASP A 6 15.26 -52.77 24.09
CA ASP A 6 15.33 -51.86 22.96
C ASP A 6 16.31 -52.47 21.93
N ASP A 7 15.79 -52.81 20.74
CA ASP A 7 16.51 -53.52 19.69
C ASP A 7 17.83 -52.80 19.41
N TYR A 8 18.96 -53.51 19.46
CA TYR A 8 20.31 -52.92 19.39
C TYR A 8 20.56 -52.11 18.11
N LEU A 9 19.74 -52.31 17.09
CA LEU A 9 19.76 -51.59 15.81
C LEU A 9 18.58 -50.62 15.62
N SER A 10 17.77 -50.37 16.65
CA SER A 10 16.67 -49.40 16.58
C SER A 10 17.20 -47.97 16.42
N ASP A 11 16.46 -47.16 15.65
CA ASP A 11 16.81 -45.76 15.36
C ASP A 11 16.98 -44.89 16.62
N LYS A 12 16.48 -45.32 17.78
CA LYS A 12 16.69 -44.66 19.07
C LYS A 12 18.17 -44.64 19.47
N PHE A 13 18.91 -45.73 19.23
CA PHE A 13 20.36 -45.79 19.47
C PHE A 13 21.19 -45.18 18.34
N LEU A 14 20.72 -45.25 17.10
CA LEU A 14 21.36 -44.55 15.97
C LEU A 14 21.22 -43.03 16.07
N LEU A 15 20.08 -42.51 16.52
CA LEU A 15 19.88 -41.07 16.75
C LEU A 15 20.58 -40.57 18.02
N ALA A 16 20.68 -41.40 19.07
CA ALA A 16 21.48 -41.08 20.26
C ALA A 16 22.98 -41.01 19.96
N SER A 17 23.49 -41.85 19.04
CA SER A 17 24.88 -41.80 18.56
C SER A 17 25.10 -40.80 17.41
N ALA A 18 24.06 -40.49 16.63
CA ALA A 18 24.03 -39.44 15.62
C ALA A 18 23.58 -38.08 16.16
N ALA A 19 23.55 -37.91 17.49
CA ALA A 19 23.56 -36.59 18.12
C ALA A 19 24.80 -35.88 17.56
N ALA A 20 24.56 -34.99 16.59
CA ALA A 20 25.60 -34.37 15.80
C ALA A 20 26.68 -33.84 16.75
N PRO A 21 27.95 -34.17 16.53
CA PRO A 21 28.98 -33.75 17.45
C PRO A 21 28.91 -32.21 17.50
N THR A 22 28.81 -31.64 18.69
CA THR A 22 28.83 -30.20 18.99
C THR A 22 30.21 -29.59 18.69
N ARG A 23 30.82 -30.03 17.59
CA ARG A 23 32.08 -29.51 17.09
C ARG A 23 31.83 -28.05 16.73
N PRO A 24 32.60 -27.12 17.29
CA PRO A 24 32.50 -25.74 16.87
C PRO A 24 32.79 -25.67 15.38
N LYS A 25 31.89 -25.03 14.63
CA LYS A 25 32.02 -24.88 13.17
C LYS A 25 33.41 -24.36 12.83
N THR A 26 34.07 -25.08 11.93
CA THR A 26 35.38 -24.67 11.44
C THR A 26 35.26 -23.29 10.76
N TYR A 27 36.38 -22.57 10.70
CA TYR A 27 36.41 -21.24 10.08
C TYR A 27 35.93 -21.28 8.62
N ALA A 28 36.29 -22.33 7.88
CA ALA A 28 35.84 -22.54 6.51
C ALA A 28 34.32 -22.75 6.40
N GLU A 29 33.73 -23.53 7.31
CA GLU A 29 32.28 -23.74 7.36
C GLU A 29 31.52 -22.47 7.71
N ARG A 30 31.97 -21.72 8.73
CA ARG A 30 31.39 -20.42 9.08
C ARG A 30 31.43 -19.43 7.92
N ARG A 31 32.53 -19.39 7.17
CA ARG A 31 32.65 -18.53 5.98
C ARG A 31 31.68 -18.94 4.88
N LYS A 32 31.51 -20.25 4.63
CA LYS A 32 30.58 -20.77 3.63
C LYS A 32 29.12 -20.51 4.00
N GLU A 33 28.78 -20.65 5.28
CA GLU A 33 27.45 -20.30 5.79
C GLU A 33 27.17 -18.80 5.69
N ALA A 34 28.13 -17.95 6.06
CA ALA A 34 27.99 -16.50 5.91
C ALA A 34 27.77 -16.09 4.44
N GLN A 35 28.47 -16.73 3.49
CA GLN A 35 28.26 -16.50 2.06
C GLN A 35 26.86 -16.93 1.61
N LYS A 36 26.37 -18.10 2.04
CA LYS A 36 25.01 -18.56 1.72
C LYS A 36 23.95 -17.62 2.30
N LEU A 37 24.10 -17.20 3.56
CA LEU A 37 23.17 -16.26 4.19
C LEU A 37 23.19 -14.89 3.51
N ALA A 38 24.35 -14.42 3.07
CA ALA A 38 24.46 -13.19 2.29
C ALA A 38 23.77 -13.32 0.91
N GLN A 39 23.89 -14.47 0.26
CA GLN A 39 23.18 -14.76 -1.00
C GLN A 39 21.66 -14.77 -0.80
N ILE A 40 21.16 -15.47 0.21
CA ILE A 40 19.72 -15.52 0.54
C ILE A 40 19.20 -14.10 0.82
N LYS A 41 19.91 -13.31 1.64
CA LYS A 41 19.52 -11.92 1.91
C LYS A 41 19.54 -11.04 0.66
N ASN A 42 20.50 -11.25 -0.24
CA ASN A 42 20.53 -10.53 -1.52
C ASN A 42 19.38 -10.92 -2.43
N GLU A 43 18.98 -12.20 -2.43
CA GLU A 43 17.83 -12.70 -3.17
C GLU A 43 16.51 -12.16 -2.59
N GLU A 44 16.38 -12.11 -1.27
CA GLU A 44 15.22 -11.54 -0.56
C GLU A 44 15.10 -10.02 -0.75
N ASN A 45 16.22 -9.30 -0.73
CA ASN A 45 16.26 -7.85 -0.97
C ASN A 45 16.09 -7.49 -2.46
N ARG A 46 16.11 -8.47 -3.36
CA ARG A 46 15.89 -8.22 -4.78
C ARG A 46 14.41 -7.92 -5.01
N HIS A 47 14.10 -6.69 -5.40
CA HIS A 47 12.74 -6.31 -5.76
C HIS A 47 12.21 -7.21 -6.89
N LYS A 48 11.15 -7.96 -6.60
CA LYS A 48 10.42 -8.75 -7.61
C LYS A 48 9.80 -7.81 -8.63
N SER A 49 9.73 -8.24 -9.89
CA SER A 49 9.06 -7.45 -10.92
C SER A 49 7.56 -7.36 -10.64
N ARG A 50 6.91 -6.27 -11.06
CA ARG A 50 5.46 -6.08 -10.88
C ARG A 50 4.63 -7.26 -11.43
N ARG A 51 5.04 -7.84 -12.56
CA ARG A 51 4.40 -9.02 -13.15
C ARG A 51 4.49 -10.25 -12.26
N GLN A 52 5.61 -10.47 -11.59
CA GLN A 52 5.78 -11.60 -10.66
C GLN A 52 4.90 -11.42 -9.43
N ILE A 53 4.85 -10.22 -8.85
CA ILE A 53 3.99 -9.91 -7.70
C ILE A 53 2.51 -10.13 -8.04
N GLU A 54 2.07 -9.68 -9.21
CA GLU A 54 0.69 -9.88 -9.66
C GLU A 54 0.37 -11.37 -9.88
N LEU A 55 1.30 -12.16 -10.43
CA LEU A 55 1.12 -13.62 -10.59
C LEU A 55 1.09 -14.36 -9.25
N GLU A 56 2.04 -14.08 -8.36
CA GLU A 56 2.07 -14.66 -7.00
C GLU A 56 0.77 -14.35 -6.26
N SER A 57 0.28 -13.10 -6.33
CA SER A 57 -1.00 -12.74 -5.69
C SER A 57 -2.21 -13.46 -6.30
N ARG A 58 -2.17 -13.77 -7.61
CA ARG A 58 -3.23 -14.53 -8.29
C ARG A 58 -3.18 -16.00 -7.90
N GLU A 59 -1.99 -16.58 -7.84
CA GLU A 59 -1.78 -17.96 -7.43
C GLU A 59 -2.12 -18.15 -5.95
N GLU A 60 -1.76 -17.21 -5.08
CA GLU A 60 -2.19 -17.18 -3.68
C GLU A 60 -3.71 -17.04 -3.55
N GLY A 61 -4.33 -16.18 -4.35
CA GLY A 61 -5.79 -16.03 -4.36
C GLY A 61 -6.54 -17.25 -4.91
N LEU A 62 -5.91 -18.01 -5.80
CA LEU A 62 -6.49 -19.21 -6.41
C LEU A 62 -6.20 -20.48 -5.59
N SER A 63 -5.07 -20.52 -4.91
CA SER A 63 -4.68 -21.62 -4.01
C SER A 63 -5.39 -21.55 -2.67
N LYS A 64 -5.66 -20.35 -2.13
CA LYS A 64 -6.45 -20.19 -0.91
C LYS A 64 -7.92 -20.34 -1.23
N SER A 65 -8.56 -21.35 -0.66
CA SER A 65 -10.01 -21.51 -0.83
C SER A 65 -10.73 -20.34 -0.15
N LEU A 66 -11.87 -19.90 -0.72
CA LEU A 66 -12.70 -18.85 -0.13
C LEU A 66 -13.18 -19.20 1.30
N PHE A 67 -13.19 -20.50 1.65
CA PHE A 67 -13.55 -21.00 2.97
C PHE A 67 -12.40 -20.93 3.97
N GLU A 68 -11.17 -21.27 3.58
CA GLU A 68 -9.99 -21.12 4.45
C GLU A 68 -9.76 -19.65 4.77
N ARG A 69 -9.85 -18.79 3.76
CA ARG A 69 -9.75 -17.34 3.94
C ARG A 69 -10.82 -16.79 4.89
N ALA A 70 -12.06 -17.27 4.78
CA ALA A 70 -13.14 -16.84 5.67
C ALA A 70 -12.93 -17.32 7.12
N LYS A 71 -12.42 -18.54 7.31
CA LYS A 71 -12.06 -19.06 8.65
C LYS A 71 -10.91 -18.27 9.27
N GLU A 72 -9.87 -17.95 8.49
CA GLU A 72 -8.75 -17.12 8.93
C GLU A 72 -9.23 -15.70 9.32
N GLU A 73 -10.12 -15.09 8.53
CA GLU A 73 -10.72 -13.78 8.81
C GLU A 73 -11.60 -13.78 10.09
N GLU A 74 -12.35 -14.87 10.33
CA GLU A 74 -13.14 -15.08 11.55
C GLU A 74 -12.25 -15.30 12.79
N GLU A 75 -11.19 -16.12 12.67
CA GLU A 75 -10.20 -16.35 13.73
C GLU A 75 -9.43 -15.07 14.10
N MET A 76 -9.19 -14.20 13.13
CA MET A 76 -8.59 -12.87 13.34
C MET A 76 -9.56 -11.81 13.90
N GLY A 77 -10.81 -12.19 14.22
CA GLY A 77 -11.78 -11.29 14.85
C GLY A 77 -12.30 -10.18 13.94
N ILE A 78 -12.08 -10.28 12.63
CA ILE A 78 -12.61 -9.35 11.64
C ILE A 78 -14.02 -9.82 11.27
N SER A 79 -15.03 -9.27 11.94
CA SER A 79 -16.44 -9.64 11.74
C SER A 79 -17.02 -9.26 10.36
N SER A 80 -16.19 -8.74 9.45
CA SER A 80 -16.57 -8.52 8.05
C SER A 80 -16.31 -9.77 7.19
N GLY A 81 -16.83 -10.93 7.61
CA GLY A 81 -16.84 -12.11 6.75
C GLY A 81 -17.43 -11.77 5.38
N ASN A 82 -16.80 -12.24 4.30
CA ASN A 82 -17.13 -11.91 2.91
C ASN A 82 -18.65 -11.87 2.70
N LYS A 83 -19.22 -10.67 2.47
CA LYS A 83 -20.68 -10.45 2.31
C LYS A 83 -21.29 -11.39 1.27
N ALA A 84 -20.52 -11.72 0.24
CA ALA A 84 -20.90 -12.68 -0.79
C ALA A 84 -21.10 -14.10 -0.23
N LEU A 85 -20.21 -14.59 0.65
CA LEU A 85 -20.36 -15.89 1.31
C LEU A 85 -21.57 -15.90 2.25
N SER A 86 -21.77 -14.82 3.01
CA SER A 86 -22.95 -14.67 3.87
C SER A 86 -24.26 -14.64 3.05
N MET A 87 -24.25 -13.98 1.88
CA MET A 87 -25.37 -14.01 0.94
C MET A 87 -25.57 -15.42 0.35
N MET A 88 -24.52 -16.14 -0.02
CA MET A 88 -24.64 -17.51 -0.52
C MET A 88 -25.24 -18.45 0.53
N MET A 89 -24.76 -18.38 1.78
CA MET A 89 -25.31 -19.18 2.88
C MET A 89 -26.80 -18.85 3.11
N LYS A 90 -27.18 -17.57 3.06
CA LYS A 90 -28.58 -17.14 3.16
C LYS A 90 -29.45 -17.59 1.98
N MET A 91 -28.84 -17.79 0.81
CA MET A 91 -29.51 -18.32 -0.39
C MET A 91 -29.53 -19.86 -0.43
N GLY A 92 -29.14 -20.53 0.65
CA GLY A 92 -29.23 -21.99 0.79
C GLY A 92 -27.97 -22.76 0.41
N PHE A 93 -26.85 -22.07 0.18
CA PHE A 93 -25.55 -22.72 -0.05
C PHE A 93 -25.02 -23.33 1.25
N LYS A 94 -24.89 -24.66 1.28
CA LYS A 94 -24.20 -25.37 2.37
C LYS A 94 -22.82 -25.80 1.88
N PRO A 95 -21.74 -25.63 2.67
CA PRO A 95 -20.42 -26.11 2.30
C PRO A 95 -20.47 -27.61 1.94
N GLY A 96 -20.14 -27.95 0.69
CA GLY A 96 -20.20 -29.32 0.17
C GLY A 96 -21.47 -29.69 -0.63
N GLN A 97 -22.47 -28.80 -0.74
CA GLN A 97 -23.68 -29.02 -1.54
C GLN A 97 -23.69 -28.13 -2.80
N ALA A 98 -23.98 -28.71 -3.96
CA ALA A 98 -24.12 -27.94 -5.20
C ALA A 98 -25.39 -27.05 -5.15
N LEU A 99 -25.28 -25.82 -5.67
CA LEU A 99 -26.36 -24.83 -5.65
C LEU A 99 -27.35 -25.11 -6.80
N GLY A 100 -28.59 -25.50 -6.47
CA GLY A 100 -29.65 -25.76 -7.45
C GLY A 100 -30.78 -26.62 -6.88
N LYS A 101 -31.95 -26.58 -7.50
CA LYS A 101 -33.03 -27.53 -7.18
C LYS A 101 -32.64 -28.90 -7.75
N LEU A 102 -32.68 -29.93 -6.89
CA LEU A 102 -32.75 -31.31 -7.37
C LEU A 102 -34.18 -31.50 -7.89
N ASP A 103 -34.33 -31.91 -9.14
CA ASP A 103 -35.64 -32.21 -9.70
C ASP A 103 -36.24 -33.42 -8.96
N GLU A 104 -37.18 -33.16 -8.06
CA GLU A 104 -38.11 -34.17 -7.56
C GLU A 104 -39.05 -34.56 -8.72
N PRO A 105 -39.21 -35.86 -9.04
CA PRO A 105 -40.06 -36.29 -10.13
C PRO A 105 -41.53 -35.93 -9.84
N LYS A 106 -42.05 -35.03 -10.66
CA LYS A 106 -43.43 -34.52 -10.60
C LYS A 106 -44.42 -35.64 -10.92
N THR A 107 -45.06 -36.22 -9.90
CA THR A 107 -46.26 -37.05 -10.07
C THR A 107 -47.41 -36.18 -10.57
N THR A 108 -47.93 -36.54 -11.74
CA THR A 108 -49.06 -35.87 -12.40
C THR A 108 -50.34 -36.08 -11.61
N VAL A 109 -50.96 -34.98 -11.18
CA VAL A 109 -52.33 -34.98 -10.64
C VAL A 109 -53.31 -35.01 -11.83
N SER A 110 -54.14 -36.05 -11.88
CA SER A 110 -55.46 -36.00 -12.53
C SER A 110 -56.50 -36.40 -11.48
N GLY A 111 -57.58 -35.64 -11.39
CA GLY A 111 -58.53 -35.68 -10.29
C GLY A 111 -59.77 -36.54 -10.52
N ALA A 112 -60.37 -36.90 -9.37
CA ALA A 112 -61.78 -37.16 -9.08
C ALA A 112 -62.43 -38.49 -9.55
N GLY A 113 -63.04 -39.21 -8.59
CA GLY A 113 -64.08 -40.19 -8.84
C GLY A 113 -64.19 -41.31 -7.79
N LEU A 114 -65.17 -41.20 -6.89
CA LEU A 114 -65.54 -42.15 -5.84
C LEU A 114 -66.06 -43.49 -6.40
N GLY A 115 -65.85 -44.59 -5.67
CA GLY A 115 -66.58 -45.85 -5.89
C GLY A 115 -65.95 -47.05 -5.18
N ALA A 116 -66.48 -47.39 -4.00
CA ALA A 116 -66.18 -48.62 -3.28
C ALA A 116 -66.93 -49.82 -3.89
N SER A 117 -66.29 -51.00 -3.98
CA SER A 117 -66.87 -52.31 -3.59
C SER A 117 -65.98 -53.50 -4.03
N SER A 118 -65.43 -54.20 -3.04
CA SER A 118 -65.49 -55.65 -2.78
C SER A 118 -65.15 -56.74 -3.81
N SER A 119 -64.65 -57.84 -3.22
CA SER A 119 -64.55 -59.26 -3.63
C SER A 119 -63.39 -59.63 -4.55
N ALA A 120 -62.31 -60.27 -4.09
CA ALA A 120 -62.15 -61.56 -3.38
C ALA A 120 -62.46 -62.79 -4.24
N SER A 121 -61.41 -63.46 -4.72
CA SER A 121 -61.31 -64.92 -4.89
C SER A 121 -59.89 -65.35 -5.29
N THR A 122 -59.12 -65.83 -4.33
CA THR A 122 -58.12 -66.91 -4.45
C THR A 122 -58.86 -68.27 -4.28
N PRO A 123 -58.25 -69.49 -4.40
CA PRO A 123 -56.87 -69.85 -4.76
C PRO A 123 -56.66 -71.13 -5.66
N ASP A 124 -55.41 -71.30 -6.13
CA ASP A 124 -54.57 -72.54 -6.23
C ASP A 124 -54.87 -73.72 -7.20
N PRO A 125 -53.92 -74.66 -7.47
CA PRO A 125 -52.43 -74.63 -7.47
C PRO A 125 -51.70 -75.47 -8.58
N ALA A 126 -50.36 -75.49 -8.49
CA ALA A 126 -49.36 -76.47 -9.01
C ALA A 126 -48.87 -76.24 -10.46
N ASP A 127 -47.57 -76.26 -10.81
CA ASP A 127 -46.52 -77.24 -10.48
C ASP A 127 -45.05 -76.76 -10.69
N SER A 128 -44.16 -77.27 -9.81
CA SER A 128 -42.74 -77.70 -9.93
C SER A 128 -41.63 -76.95 -10.73
N ALA A 129 -40.48 -76.83 -10.02
CA ALA A 129 -39.11 -77.21 -10.43
C ALA A 129 -38.05 -76.15 -10.85
N THR A 130 -37.23 -75.74 -9.86
CA THR A 130 -35.74 -75.75 -9.79
C THR A 130 -34.87 -75.23 -10.97
N LYS A 131 -34.11 -74.14 -10.76
CA LYS A 131 -32.62 -74.08 -10.54
C LYS A 131 -32.01 -72.67 -10.81
N GLU A 132 -31.17 -72.30 -9.85
CA GLU A 132 -29.97 -71.42 -9.81
C GLU A 132 -29.45 -70.79 -11.12
N ASP A 133 -29.16 -69.48 -11.12
CA ASP A 133 -27.77 -68.95 -11.19
C ASP A 133 -27.69 -67.40 -11.36
N VAL A 134 -26.82 -66.79 -10.56
CA VAL A 134 -25.92 -65.64 -10.81
C VAL A 134 -26.49 -64.34 -11.41
N GLU A 135 -26.53 -63.28 -10.60
CA GLU A 135 -26.51 -61.90 -11.13
C GLU A 135 -25.65 -60.95 -10.28
N THR A 136 -24.77 -60.26 -11.00
CA THR A 136 -23.80 -59.25 -10.61
C THR A 136 -24.44 -58.07 -9.88
N LYS A 137 -23.81 -57.63 -8.78
CA LYS A 137 -24.07 -56.31 -8.18
C LYS A 137 -23.59 -55.21 -9.13
N GLU A 138 -24.49 -54.74 -9.99
CA GLU A 138 -24.30 -53.49 -10.72
C GLU A 138 -24.66 -52.30 -9.83
N GLU A 139 -23.72 -51.36 -9.75
CA GLU A 139 -23.85 -50.08 -9.06
C GLU A 139 -24.89 -49.19 -9.76
N ALA A 140 -25.74 -48.53 -8.96
CA ALA A 140 -26.74 -47.59 -9.44
C ALA A 140 -26.12 -46.45 -10.30
N PRO A 141 -26.76 -46.07 -11.43
CA PRO A 141 -26.21 -45.07 -12.33
C PRO A 141 -26.25 -43.65 -11.72
N LYS A 142 -25.08 -43.03 -11.58
CA LYS A 142 -24.91 -41.60 -11.25
C LYS A 142 -25.52 -40.73 -12.36
N LEU A 143 -26.64 -40.07 -12.05
CA LEU A 143 -27.29 -39.10 -12.94
C LEU A 143 -26.37 -37.90 -13.19
N LYS A 144 -26.03 -37.67 -14.46
CA LYS A 144 -25.29 -36.48 -14.91
C LYS A 144 -26.27 -35.29 -14.95
N HIS A 145 -26.08 -34.30 -14.08
CA HIS A 145 -26.86 -33.06 -14.11
C HIS A 145 -26.50 -32.22 -15.35
N LYS A 146 -27.45 -32.06 -16.28
CA LYS A 146 -27.38 -31.03 -17.32
C LYS A 146 -27.92 -29.73 -16.74
N ILE A 147 -27.15 -28.65 -16.86
CA ILE A 147 -27.50 -27.31 -16.40
C ILE A 147 -27.63 -26.44 -17.65
N GLU A 148 -28.83 -25.97 -17.96
CA GLU A 148 -29.01 -24.89 -18.93
C GLU A 148 -28.84 -23.54 -18.24
N PRO A 149 -27.97 -22.63 -18.75
CA PRO A 149 -27.77 -21.32 -18.15
C PRO A 149 -28.97 -20.39 -18.41
N ILE A 150 -29.24 -19.50 -17.45
CA ILE A 150 -30.30 -18.48 -17.47
C ILE A 150 -30.11 -17.57 -18.70
N PRO A 151 -31.16 -17.27 -19.49
CA PRO A 151 -31.02 -16.43 -20.67
C PRO A 151 -30.68 -14.99 -20.29
N ILE A 152 -29.51 -14.54 -20.74
CA ILE A 152 -29.06 -13.15 -20.69
C ILE A 152 -29.77 -12.41 -21.82
N ASN A 153 -30.80 -11.63 -21.50
CA ASN A 153 -31.40 -10.72 -22.47
C ASN A 153 -30.47 -9.51 -22.60
N GLU A 154 -29.67 -9.55 -23.65
CA GLU A 154 -28.65 -8.58 -24.00
C GLU A 154 -29.23 -7.18 -24.25
N TRP A 155 -28.43 -6.20 -23.83
CA TRP A 155 -28.59 -4.77 -24.11
C TRP A 155 -28.39 -4.48 -25.61
N MET A 156 -29.30 -4.95 -26.45
CA MET A 156 -29.34 -4.66 -27.89
C MET A 156 -30.33 -3.52 -28.19
N GLY A 157 -30.07 -2.33 -27.64
CA GLY A 157 -30.98 -1.18 -27.80
C GLY A 157 -30.34 0.18 -28.06
N MET A 158 -29.01 0.28 -28.20
CA MET A 158 -28.34 1.60 -28.21
C MET A 158 -27.36 1.82 -29.37
N PHE A 159 -27.22 0.92 -30.34
CA PHE A 159 -26.13 1.04 -31.34
C PHE A 159 -26.54 1.01 -32.82
N TYR A 160 -27.82 0.99 -33.16
CA TYR A 160 -28.26 1.04 -34.56
C TYR A 160 -29.36 2.07 -34.73
N LEU A 161 -28.98 3.32 -35.01
CA LEU A 161 -29.79 4.26 -35.82
C LEU A 161 -28.92 5.45 -36.26
N LEU A 162 -27.86 5.15 -37.01
CA LEU A 162 -27.18 6.15 -37.84
C LEU A 162 -26.84 5.55 -39.22
N ARG A 163 -27.88 5.29 -40.03
CA ARG A 163 -27.72 5.10 -41.47
C ARG A 163 -28.98 5.56 -42.20
N PHE A 164 -28.78 6.55 -43.07
CA PHE A 164 -29.72 7.11 -44.04
C PHE A 164 -30.46 6.07 -44.90
N ALA A 165 -31.77 6.26 -45.13
CA ALA A 165 -32.44 6.16 -46.43
C ALA A 165 -33.88 6.75 -46.36
N PRO A 166 -34.36 7.47 -47.41
CA PRO A 166 -35.63 8.19 -47.39
C PRO A 166 -36.77 7.39 -48.05
N GLY A 167 -38.00 7.63 -47.57
CA GLY A 167 -39.22 7.46 -48.35
C GLY A 167 -39.88 6.09 -48.25
N HIS A 168 -40.77 5.92 -47.28
CA HIS A 168 -42.00 5.13 -47.43
C HIS A 168 -42.98 5.47 -46.31
N GLY A 169 -44.08 6.13 -46.68
CA GLY A 169 -45.18 6.45 -45.79
C GLY A 169 -46.14 5.28 -45.66
N TYR A 170 -46.37 4.85 -44.43
CA TYR A 170 -47.51 4.00 -44.06
C TYR A 170 -48.05 4.50 -42.71
N ASN A 171 -49.36 4.62 -42.65
CA ASN A 171 -50.12 5.24 -41.55
C ASN A 171 -49.84 4.57 -40.21
N ALA A 172 -49.31 5.33 -39.26
CA ALA A 172 -49.21 4.92 -37.86
C ALA A 172 -50.58 5.14 -37.19
N MET A 173 -51.21 4.02 -36.84
CA MET A 173 -52.38 3.97 -35.98
C MET A 173 -51.97 4.38 -34.57
N ASP A 174 -52.61 5.43 -34.05
CA ASP A 174 -52.33 6.05 -32.77
C ASP A 174 -52.55 5.08 -31.59
N THR A 175 -51.46 4.49 -31.09
CA THR A 175 -51.39 3.92 -29.74
C THR A 175 -50.14 4.43 -29.01
N GLY A 176 -50.26 5.63 -28.43
CA GLY A 176 -49.75 5.93 -27.09
C GLY A 176 -48.26 5.71 -26.78
N THR A 177 -47.33 6.04 -27.69
CA THR A 177 -45.91 6.25 -27.32
C THR A 177 -45.70 7.70 -26.90
N GLN A 178 -46.11 8.04 -25.68
CA GLN A 178 -45.69 9.30 -25.06
C GLN A 178 -44.17 9.25 -24.83
N GLY A 179 -43.44 10.11 -25.54
CA GLY A 179 -42.00 10.25 -25.40
C GLY A 179 -41.60 10.59 -23.95
N ILE A 180 -40.69 9.78 -23.40
CA ILE A 180 -39.96 10.08 -22.17
C ILE A 180 -39.02 11.26 -22.47
N GLY A 181 -39.56 12.48 -22.43
CA GLY A 181 -38.79 13.68 -22.79
C GLY A 181 -39.51 15.02 -22.66
N VAL A 182 -40.84 15.05 -22.49
CA VAL A 182 -41.61 16.33 -22.53
C VAL A 182 -42.18 16.75 -21.18
N ARG A 183 -41.92 16.00 -20.10
CA ARG A 183 -42.17 16.51 -18.75
C ARG A 183 -40.92 17.25 -18.28
N LYS A 184 -41.03 18.59 -18.16
CA LYS A 184 -40.12 19.40 -17.34
C LYS A 184 -40.04 18.68 -15.99
N ARG A 185 -38.91 18.02 -15.69
CA ARG A 185 -38.65 17.55 -14.33
C ARG A 185 -38.86 18.78 -13.43
N PRO A 186 -39.63 18.69 -12.33
CA PRO A 186 -39.69 19.80 -11.39
C PRO A 186 -38.25 20.18 -11.09
N ARG A 187 -37.90 21.47 -11.26
CA ARG A 187 -36.58 21.98 -10.86
C ARG A 187 -36.34 21.42 -9.47
N ALA A 188 -35.26 20.66 -9.30
CA ALA A 188 -34.87 20.19 -7.98
C ALA A 188 -34.90 21.41 -7.04
N PRO A 189 -35.49 21.31 -5.83
CA PRO A 189 -35.47 22.40 -4.88
C PRO A 189 -34.05 22.94 -4.78
N SER A 190 -33.89 24.27 -4.86
CA SER A 190 -32.57 24.89 -4.71
C SER A 190 -31.94 24.34 -3.43
N PRO A 191 -30.66 23.95 -3.44
CA PRO A 191 -30.04 23.27 -2.32
C PRO A 191 -30.26 24.10 -1.06
N THR A 192 -30.78 23.43 -0.04
CA THR A 192 -31.07 24.06 1.25
C THR A 192 -29.77 24.62 1.85
N SER A 193 -29.86 25.58 2.77
CA SER A 193 -28.66 26.12 3.44
C SER A 193 -27.79 25.03 4.06
N ALA A 194 -28.41 24.01 4.65
CA ALA A 194 -27.74 22.84 5.22
C ALA A 194 -26.99 22.00 4.15
N GLU A 195 -27.61 21.77 2.98
CA GLU A 195 -26.96 21.04 1.89
C GLU A 195 -25.78 21.82 1.28
N ARG A 196 -25.88 23.15 1.21
CA ARG A 196 -24.74 23.99 0.77
C ARG A 196 -23.59 23.92 1.76
N VAL A 197 -23.87 24.00 3.07
CA VAL A 197 -22.85 23.88 4.12
C VAL A 197 -22.23 22.48 4.11
N ALA A 198 -23.03 21.41 3.98
CA ALA A 198 -22.51 20.04 3.89
C ALA A 198 -21.66 19.82 2.62
N LYS A 199 -22.03 20.43 1.49
CA LYS A 199 -21.23 20.40 0.26
C LYS A 199 -19.92 21.17 0.41
N MET A 200 -19.94 22.32 1.07
CA MET A 200 -18.74 23.10 1.41
C MET A 200 -17.81 22.29 2.34
N ALA A 201 -18.36 21.63 3.36
CA ALA A 201 -17.59 20.78 4.26
C ALA A 201 -16.95 19.59 3.53
N LYS A 202 -17.70 18.91 2.65
CA LYS A 202 -17.16 17.82 1.81
C LYS A 202 -16.10 18.30 0.83
N MET A 203 -16.26 19.47 0.24
CA MET A 203 -15.25 20.06 -0.63
C MET A 203 -13.96 20.39 0.14
N ALA A 204 -14.06 20.85 1.40
CA ALA A 204 -12.91 21.05 2.27
C ALA A 204 -12.21 19.73 2.65
N GLU A 205 -12.96 18.68 2.97
CA GLU A 205 -12.41 17.35 3.26
C GLU A 205 -11.72 16.72 2.04
N VAL A 206 -12.30 16.83 0.84
CA VAL A 206 -11.67 16.36 -0.40
C VAL A 206 -10.40 17.14 -0.71
N THR A 207 -10.34 18.43 -0.35
CA THR A 207 -9.09 19.22 -0.44
C THR A 207 -8.06 18.74 0.59
N SER A 208 -8.49 18.25 1.76
CA SER A 208 -7.59 17.70 2.79
C SER A 208 -7.12 16.28 2.49
N GLN A 209 -7.90 15.50 1.75
CA GLN A 209 -7.50 14.19 1.25
C GLN A 209 -6.69 14.39 -0.02
N GLU A 210 -5.41 14.73 0.13
CA GLU A 210 -4.46 14.65 -0.98
C GLU A 210 -4.60 13.29 -1.64
N THR A 211 -4.81 13.29 -2.96
CA THR A 211 -4.92 12.00 -3.65
C THR A 211 -3.59 11.28 -3.49
N TYR A 212 -3.59 9.94 -3.39
CA TYR A 212 -2.36 9.16 -3.26
C TYR A 212 -1.29 9.59 -4.29
N ARG A 213 -1.74 9.96 -5.50
CA ARG A 213 -0.88 10.46 -6.58
C ARG A 213 -0.20 11.78 -6.21
N ASP A 214 -0.93 12.73 -5.63
CA ASP A 214 -0.40 14.03 -5.22
C ASP A 214 0.63 13.86 -4.11
N ARG A 215 0.36 13.03 -3.11
CA ARG A 215 1.33 12.72 -2.05
C ARG A 215 2.60 12.08 -2.61
N THR A 216 2.46 11.07 -3.49
CA THR A 216 3.64 10.44 -4.12
C THR A 216 4.43 11.42 -4.99
N ARG A 217 3.74 12.37 -5.65
CA ARG A 217 4.37 13.40 -6.44
C ARG A 217 5.14 14.38 -5.55
N GLN A 218 4.53 14.86 -4.47
CA GLN A 218 5.18 15.74 -3.50
C GLN A 218 6.41 15.06 -2.88
N GLU A 219 6.28 13.81 -2.41
CA GLU A 219 7.42 13.05 -1.85
C GLU A 219 8.55 12.86 -2.87
N TYR A 220 8.23 12.70 -4.15
CA TYR A 220 9.25 12.63 -5.22
C TYR A 220 9.93 13.98 -5.43
N GLU A 221 9.15 15.06 -5.54
CA GLU A 221 9.66 16.42 -5.69
C GLU A 221 10.53 16.84 -4.49
N GLU A 222 10.14 16.48 -3.27
CA GLU A 222 10.92 16.75 -2.06
C GLU A 222 12.25 15.99 -2.06
N ARG A 223 12.24 14.68 -2.34
CA ARG A 223 13.47 13.89 -2.44
C ARG A 223 14.40 14.41 -3.54
N ARG A 224 13.83 14.87 -4.66
CA ARG A 224 14.59 15.49 -5.74
C ARG A 224 15.22 16.82 -5.28
N ALA A 225 14.44 17.66 -4.60
CA ALA A 225 14.92 18.92 -4.05
C ALA A 225 16.03 18.72 -3.00
N GLU A 226 15.91 17.71 -2.13
CA GLU A 226 16.95 17.34 -1.15
C GLU A 226 18.28 16.95 -1.84
N GLY A 227 18.20 16.16 -2.91
CA GLY A 227 19.38 15.79 -3.70
C GLY A 227 20.09 16.98 -4.33
N ARG A 228 19.35 18.03 -4.70
CA ARG A 228 19.89 19.26 -5.30
C ARG A 228 20.34 20.30 -4.27
N LEU A 229 19.74 20.31 -3.07
CA LEU A 229 20.05 21.26 -1.99
C LEU A 229 21.53 21.27 -1.60
N GLY A 230 22.14 20.09 -1.40
CA GLY A 230 23.54 19.98 -0.99
C GLY A 230 24.53 20.64 -1.97
N PRO A 231 24.46 20.34 -3.28
CA PRO A 231 25.23 21.08 -4.30
C PRO A 231 25.00 22.59 -4.28
N VAL A 232 23.74 23.04 -4.26
CA VAL A 232 23.40 24.48 -4.25
C VAL A 232 23.99 25.18 -3.02
N GLN A 233 23.84 24.60 -1.84
CA GLN A 233 24.39 25.18 -0.61
C GLN A 233 25.91 25.28 -0.66
N ARG A 234 26.62 24.29 -1.20
CA ARG A 234 28.08 24.37 -1.41
C ARG A 234 28.47 25.51 -2.34
N THR A 235 27.73 25.70 -3.44
CA THR A 235 27.97 26.86 -4.33
C THR A 235 27.71 28.18 -3.61
N CYS A 236 26.62 28.26 -2.84
CA CYS A 236 26.27 29.43 -2.04
C CYS A 236 27.37 29.77 -1.02
N THR A 237 27.85 28.80 -0.26
CA THR A 237 28.95 28.98 0.70
C THR A 237 30.20 29.48 -0.02
N SER A 238 30.57 28.88 -1.16
CA SER A 238 31.77 29.30 -1.90
C SER A 238 31.70 30.74 -2.45
N LEU A 239 30.52 31.19 -2.89
CA LEU A 239 30.32 32.56 -3.40
C LEU A 239 30.21 33.57 -2.26
N ASP A 240 29.57 33.19 -1.16
CA ASP A 240 29.48 34.01 0.04
C ASP A 240 30.85 34.18 0.72
N GLU A 241 31.68 33.13 0.78
CA GLU A 241 33.06 33.19 1.27
C GLU A 241 33.92 34.14 0.43
N LYS A 242 33.79 34.09 -0.91
CA LYS A 242 34.47 35.04 -1.81
C LYS A 242 34.01 36.49 -1.57
N ALA A 243 32.77 36.68 -1.16
CA ALA A 243 32.22 37.98 -0.77
C ALA A 243 32.56 38.38 0.68
N GLY A 244 33.27 37.53 1.44
CA GLY A 244 33.69 37.81 2.81
C GLY A 244 32.61 37.62 3.88
N LYS A 245 31.51 36.91 3.59
CA LYS A 245 30.49 36.60 4.59
C LYS A 245 30.92 35.40 5.43
N THR A 246 30.84 35.53 6.75
CA THR A 246 31.27 34.50 7.70
C THR A 246 30.17 33.48 8.02
N PHE A 247 28.91 33.90 8.00
CA PHE A 247 27.76 33.04 8.28
C PHE A 247 26.52 33.51 7.50
N ASN A 248 25.79 32.54 6.96
CA ASN A 248 24.49 32.75 6.34
C ASN A 248 23.55 31.61 6.75
N VAL A 249 22.32 31.96 7.11
CA VAL A 249 21.26 31.02 7.51
C VAL A 249 20.97 29.99 6.40
N LEU A 250 21.12 30.39 5.13
CA LEU A 250 20.84 29.55 3.96
C LEU A 250 21.79 28.34 3.81
N TRP A 251 22.93 28.35 4.51
CA TRP A 251 23.89 27.25 4.49
C TRP A 251 23.45 26.04 5.33
N LEU A 252 22.46 26.21 6.21
CA LEU A 252 22.06 25.18 7.17
C LEU A 252 21.37 24.01 6.46
N ASN A 253 21.82 22.79 6.71
CA ASN A 253 21.22 21.58 6.19
C ASN A 253 20.90 20.58 7.32
N PRO A 254 19.63 20.20 7.53
CA PRO A 254 19.25 19.27 8.59
C PRO A 254 19.83 17.86 8.41
N LEU A 255 20.22 17.47 7.18
CA LEU A 255 20.84 16.17 6.91
C LEU A 255 22.34 16.15 7.24
N ASP A 256 23.01 17.30 7.16
CA ASP A 256 24.45 17.41 7.37
C ASP A 256 24.74 18.13 8.69
N PRO A 257 25.09 17.41 9.78
CA PRO A 257 25.33 18.02 11.08
C PRO A 257 26.54 18.96 11.10
N ALA A 258 27.46 18.82 10.14
CA ALA A 258 28.61 19.71 9.98
C ALA A 258 28.24 21.12 9.45
N SER A 259 27.04 21.29 8.90
CA SER A 259 26.56 22.60 8.43
C SER A 259 26.24 23.57 9.56
N PHE A 260 26.08 23.08 10.79
CA PHE A 260 25.72 23.90 11.94
C PHE A 260 26.97 24.38 12.69
N PRO A 261 27.16 25.71 12.86
CA PRO A 261 28.23 26.24 13.69
C PRO A 261 28.00 25.91 15.17
N GLN A 262 29.09 25.88 15.94
CA GLN A 262 29.04 25.60 17.38
C GLN A 262 28.17 26.66 18.10
N GLY A 263 27.31 26.23 19.02
CA GLY A 263 26.39 27.09 19.77
C GLY A 263 25.02 27.34 19.11
N LEU A 264 24.91 27.30 17.78
CA LEU A 264 23.63 27.56 17.09
C LEU A 264 22.61 26.44 17.33
N MET A 265 23.06 25.18 17.39
CA MET A 265 22.19 24.06 17.73
C MET A 265 21.63 24.16 19.16
N GLU A 266 22.45 24.60 20.10
CA GLU A 266 22.05 24.81 21.50
C GLU A 266 20.99 25.92 21.59
N ALA A 267 21.25 27.07 20.95
CA ALA A 267 20.30 28.18 20.88
C ALA A 267 18.95 27.78 20.21
N LEU A 268 18.98 26.96 19.16
CA LEU A 268 17.76 26.44 18.52
C LEU A 268 16.99 25.47 19.42
N THR A 269 17.69 24.65 20.21
CA THR A 269 17.05 23.73 21.17
C THR A 269 16.39 24.47 22.33
N GLU A 270 17.01 25.52 22.86
CA GLU A 270 16.43 26.37 23.91
C GLU A 270 15.15 27.08 23.43
N ARG A 271 15.09 27.45 22.15
CA ARG A 271 13.92 28.10 21.53
C ARG A 271 12.76 27.13 21.23
N ALA A 272 12.88 25.86 21.64
CA ALA A 272 11.88 24.80 21.43
C ALA A 272 11.44 24.67 19.97
N VAL A 273 12.39 24.78 19.04
CA VAL A 273 12.15 24.37 17.67
C VAL A 273 12.22 22.85 17.67
N PRO A 274 11.12 22.12 17.38
CA PRO A 274 11.27 20.76 16.90
C PRO A 274 11.96 20.91 15.54
N VAL A 275 13.28 20.98 15.52
CA VAL A 275 14.04 20.82 14.29
C VAL A 275 13.46 19.53 13.71
N ALA A 276 13.05 19.56 12.44
CA ALA A 276 12.45 18.42 11.74
C ALA A 276 13.34 17.16 11.72
N ALA A 277 14.47 17.20 12.44
CA ALA A 277 15.24 16.09 12.92
C ALA A 277 14.39 14.93 13.53
N GLU A 278 13.20 15.19 14.06
CA GLU A 278 12.34 14.11 14.58
C GLU A 278 11.41 13.46 13.53
N ARG A 279 11.14 14.10 12.39
CA ARG A 279 10.21 13.58 11.37
C ARG A 279 10.89 12.88 10.20
N GLY A 280 12.19 13.11 9.98
CA GLY A 280 12.92 12.60 8.81
C GLY A 280 14.16 11.75 9.12
N LEU A 281 14.74 11.83 10.33
CA LEU A 281 15.76 10.86 10.70
C LEU A 281 15.07 9.55 11.02
N SER A 282 15.32 8.54 10.19
CA SER A 282 14.97 7.16 10.50
C SER A 282 15.31 6.89 11.97
N ARG A 283 14.46 6.17 12.69
CA ARG A 283 14.71 5.77 14.07
C ARG A 283 16.12 5.17 14.29
N SER A 284 16.73 4.62 13.23
CA SER A 284 18.12 4.14 13.18
C SER A 284 19.19 5.24 13.25
N THR A 285 18.99 6.40 12.64
CA THR A 285 19.98 7.49 12.61
C THR A 285 19.98 8.30 13.92
N LEU A 286 18.81 8.49 14.54
CA LEU A 286 18.71 9.01 15.91
C LEU A 286 19.39 8.10 16.94
N GLN A 287 19.20 6.77 16.80
CA GLN A 287 19.83 5.80 17.68
C GLN A 287 21.36 5.74 17.50
N ALA A 288 21.85 5.89 16.26
CA ALA A 288 23.28 6.00 15.98
C ALA A 288 23.86 7.27 16.61
N ARG A 289 23.16 8.40 16.50
CA ARG A 289 23.54 9.68 17.13
C ARG A 289 23.60 9.58 18.65
N MET A 290 22.58 9.01 19.28
CA MET A 290 22.53 8.83 20.74
C MET A 290 23.66 7.91 21.24
N ARG A 291 23.99 6.84 20.49
CA ARG A 291 25.14 5.97 20.79
C ARG A 291 26.47 6.70 20.69
N GLN A 292 26.64 7.54 19.66
CA GLN A 292 27.87 8.29 19.46
C GLN A 292 28.06 9.36 20.53
N GLN A 293 26.97 10.03 20.95
CA GLN A 293 27.00 10.97 22.06
C GLN A 293 27.31 10.28 23.39
N MET A 294 26.65 9.15 23.69
CA MET A 294 26.99 8.34 24.88
C MET A 294 28.45 7.85 24.86
N GLN A 295 29.01 7.54 23.68
CA GLN A 295 30.42 7.20 23.55
C GLN A 295 31.33 8.40 23.80
N ALA A 296 30.98 9.59 23.30
CA ALA A 296 31.74 10.81 23.54
C ALA A 296 31.73 11.20 25.04
N ASP A 297 30.58 11.09 25.70
CA ASP A 297 30.44 11.35 27.13
C ASP A 297 31.15 10.29 27.99
N ALA A 298 31.13 9.02 27.59
CA ALA A 298 31.86 7.95 28.28
C ALA A 298 33.40 8.12 28.22
N LEU A 299 33.90 8.88 27.23
CA LEU A 299 35.32 9.19 27.07
C LEU A 299 35.73 10.49 27.76
N ARG A 300 34.79 11.26 28.34
CA ARG A 300 35.13 12.40 29.18
C ARG A 300 35.68 11.88 30.51
N PRO A 301 36.91 12.26 30.91
CA PRO A 301 37.42 11.90 32.23
C PRO A 301 36.52 12.52 33.30
N LEU A 302 36.09 11.72 34.29
CA LEU A 302 35.39 12.22 35.47
C LEU A 302 36.36 13.10 36.27
N ASN A 303 36.44 14.39 35.94
CA ASN A 303 37.05 15.37 36.82
C ASN A 303 36.08 15.66 37.97
N THR A 304 36.34 15.03 39.12
CA THR A 304 35.74 15.39 40.40
C THR A 304 36.46 16.62 40.96
N ALA A 305 36.21 17.78 40.37
CA ALA A 305 36.55 19.05 40.98
C ALA A 305 35.48 20.05 40.52
N LEU A 306 34.68 20.49 41.47
CA LEU A 306 33.83 21.66 41.38
C LEU A 306 34.75 22.86 41.16
N ASP A 307 35.12 23.22 39.93
CA ASP A 307 35.70 24.51 39.59
C ASP A 307 35.64 24.73 38.07
N GLU A 308 34.93 25.81 37.70
CA GLU A 308 35.06 26.58 36.46
C GLU A 308 34.71 25.85 35.15
N ASP A 309 33.42 25.82 34.81
CA ASP A 309 33.00 25.72 33.41
C ASP A 309 33.75 26.79 32.60
N PRO A 310 34.46 26.44 31.51
CA PRO A 310 35.25 27.40 30.77
C PRO A 310 34.34 28.48 30.16
N PRO A 311 34.86 29.68 29.83
CA PRO A 311 34.08 30.82 29.32
C PRO A 311 33.44 30.62 27.94
N SER A 312 33.29 29.38 27.46
CA SER A 312 32.71 29.06 26.15
C SER A 312 31.18 29.21 26.09
N GLU A 313 30.46 29.00 27.20
CA GLU A 313 28.99 29.14 27.25
C GLU A 313 28.51 30.60 27.19
N LEU A 314 29.39 31.55 27.53
CA LEU A 314 29.12 32.98 27.40
C LEU A 314 29.46 33.51 25.99
N LEU A 315 30.47 32.93 25.33
CA LEU A 315 30.86 33.29 23.96
C LEU A 315 29.87 32.79 22.89
N SER A 316 29.23 31.62 23.09
CA SER A 316 28.23 31.08 22.15
C SER A 316 26.97 31.94 22.06
N LYS A 317 26.62 32.65 23.14
CA LYS A 317 25.49 33.59 23.19
C LYS A 317 25.78 34.94 22.52
N GLU A 318 27.05 35.26 22.25
CA GLU A 318 27.45 36.53 21.62
C GLU A 318 27.62 36.43 20.08
N ILE A 319 27.67 35.22 19.51
CA ILE A 319 27.92 35.04 18.05
C ILE A 319 26.62 35.12 17.22
N PHE A 320 25.48 34.70 17.79
CA PHE A 320 24.21 34.67 17.06
C PHE A 320 23.19 35.57 17.74
N THR A 321 22.78 36.63 17.02
CA THR A 321 21.68 37.47 17.47
C THR A 321 20.39 36.64 17.56
N PRO A 322 19.49 36.94 18.50
CA PRO A 322 18.24 36.18 18.63
C PRO A 322 17.40 36.20 17.35
N GLU A 323 17.50 37.28 16.56
CA GLU A 323 16.84 37.39 15.25
C GLU A 323 17.38 36.36 14.25
N THR A 324 18.70 36.20 14.14
CA THR A 324 19.31 35.19 13.26
C THR A 324 18.96 33.75 13.66
N VAL A 325 18.78 33.50 14.96
CA VAL A 325 18.32 32.19 15.46
C VAL A 325 16.85 31.95 15.09
N ASP A 326 16.01 32.97 15.21
CA ASP A 326 14.60 32.88 14.81
C ASP A 326 14.44 32.72 13.27
N GLU A 327 15.30 33.36 12.47
CA GLU A 327 15.37 33.14 11.01
C GLU A 327 15.82 31.72 10.66
N ALA A 328 16.88 31.21 11.33
CA ALA A 328 17.35 29.84 11.15
C ALA A 328 16.27 28.82 11.53
N ALA A 329 15.54 29.06 12.62
CA ALA A 329 14.41 28.25 13.02
C ALA A 329 13.30 28.20 11.95
N GLN A 330 12.97 29.35 11.36
CA GLN A 330 11.97 29.43 10.30
C GLN A 330 12.44 28.72 9.03
N PHE A 331 13.70 28.94 8.63
CA PHE A 331 14.28 28.29 7.46
C PHE A 331 14.27 26.76 7.59
N LEU A 332 14.67 26.22 8.75
CA LEU A 332 14.71 24.78 9.00
C LEU A 332 13.33 24.11 9.08
N ARG A 333 12.27 24.88 9.33
CA ARG A 333 10.88 24.38 9.33
C ARG A 333 10.30 24.23 7.92
N LEU A 334 10.89 24.87 6.92
CA LEU A 334 10.43 24.79 5.54
C LEU A 334 10.76 23.43 4.89
N ASN A 335 9.87 22.99 4.01
CA ASN A 335 10.10 21.79 3.19
C ASN A 335 11.35 21.99 2.31
N ALA A 336 11.97 20.88 1.91
CA ALA A 336 13.19 20.89 1.10
C ALA A 336 13.04 21.70 -0.20
N ARG A 337 11.89 21.61 -0.86
CA ARG A 337 11.58 22.39 -2.07
C ARG A 337 11.66 23.90 -1.84
N ASN A 338 11.01 24.39 -0.77
CA ASN A 338 10.99 25.81 -0.45
C ASN A 338 12.38 26.31 -0.03
N ARG A 339 13.12 25.50 0.73
CA ARG A 339 14.52 25.81 1.07
C ARG A 339 15.37 25.94 -0.18
N LEU A 340 15.26 25.00 -1.13
CA LEU A 340 15.99 25.06 -2.40
C LEU A 340 15.70 26.35 -3.16
N GLN A 341 14.41 26.69 -3.29
CA GLN A 341 13.98 27.88 -4.00
C GLN A 341 14.59 29.14 -3.37
N LEU A 342 14.57 29.27 -2.04
CA LEU A 342 15.19 30.41 -1.33
C LEU A 342 16.69 30.54 -1.59
N VAL A 343 17.43 29.44 -1.60
CA VAL A 343 18.88 29.49 -1.89
C VAL A 343 19.14 29.85 -3.35
N VAL A 344 18.35 29.31 -4.28
CA VAL A 344 18.49 29.63 -5.71
C VAL A 344 18.14 31.09 -5.98
N THR A 345 17.05 31.62 -5.42
CA THR A 345 16.70 33.04 -5.57
C THR A 345 17.78 33.93 -4.96
N TYR A 346 18.32 33.58 -3.80
CA TYR A 346 19.42 34.32 -3.20
C TYR A 346 20.67 34.36 -4.09
N LEU A 347 21.05 33.23 -4.71
CA LEU A 347 22.18 33.16 -5.64
C LEU A 347 21.95 34.04 -6.88
N ARG A 348 20.73 34.06 -7.41
CA ARG A 348 20.35 34.91 -8.54
C ARG A 348 20.42 36.39 -8.15
N ASP A 349 19.77 36.79 -7.07
CA ASP A 349 19.63 38.20 -6.68
C ASP A 349 20.95 38.82 -6.20
N LYS A 350 21.81 38.04 -5.52
CA LYS A 350 23.07 38.57 -4.94
C LYS A 350 24.28 38.40 -5.83
N TYR A 351 24.34 37.32 -6.61
CA TYR A 351 25.54 36.95 -7.36
C TYR A 351 25.31 36.89 -8.87
N ALA A 352 24.10 37.19 -9.35
CA ALA A 352 23.69 36.96 -10.73
C ALA A 352 24.10 35.54 -11.17
N TYR A 353 23.91 34.54 -10.30
CA TYR A 353 24.34 33.17 -10.54
C TYR A 353 23.12 32.27 -10.76
N CYS A 354 23.08 31.58 -11.90
CA CYS A 354 22.07 30.57 -12.16
C CYS A 354 22.61 29.16 -11.88
N PHE A 355 22.05 28.51 -10.86
CA PHE A 355 22.40 27.13 -10.52
C PHE A 355 22.11 26.13 -11.66
N TRP A 356 21.02 26.35 -12.40
CA TRP A 356 20.58 25.44 -13.46
C TRP A 356 21.45 25.53 -14.71
N CYS A 357 21.89 26.74 -15.08
CA CYS A 357 22.85 26.96 -16.16
C CYS A 357 24.30 26.64 -15.74
N GLY A 358 24.60 26.75 -14.44
CA GLY A 358 25.94 26.55 -13.90
C GLY A 358 26.89 27.73 -14.12
N THR A 359 26.38 28.90 -14.50
CA THR A 359 27.15 30.10 -14.89
C THR A 359 26.84 31.29 -13.98
N GLN A 360 27.85 32.15 -13.81
CA GLN A 360 27.73 33.45 -13.18
C GLN A 360 27.70 34.52 -14.27
N TYR A 361 26.72 35.41 -14.21
CA TYR A 361 26.56 36.56 -15.11
C TYR A 361 27.20 37.81 -14.51
N GLU A 362 27.45 38.83 -15.33
CA GLU A 362 28.03 40.09 -14.86
C GLU A 362 26.99 40.92 -14.11
N ASP A 363 25.76 40.97 -14.64
CA ASP A 363 24.65 41.75 -14.10
C ASP A 363 23.33 40.96 -14.12
N LEU A 364 22.35 41.42 -13.33
CA LEU A 364 21.00 40.83 -13.28
C LEU A 364 20.27 40.95 -14.63
N GLU A 365 20.49 42.05 -15.36
CA GLU A 365 19.83 42.29 -16.66
C GLU A 365 20.33 41.30 -17.72
N GLU A 366 21.62 40.99 -17.73
CA GLU A 366 22.21 39.97 -18.62
C GLU A 366 21.64 38.59 -18.30
N MET A 367 21.56 38.26 -17.01
CA MET A 367 20.97 37.01 -16.55
C MET A 367 19.51 36.88 -17.01
N ASP A 368 18.70 37.93 -16.98
CA ASP A 368 17.29 37.85 -17.39
C ASP A 368 17.11 37.66 -18.91
N VAL A 369 18.09 38.06 -19.72
CA VAL A 369 18.06 37.89 -21.18
C VAL A 369 18.59 36.51 -21.58
N GLU A 370 19.67 36.05 -20.95
CA GLU A 370 20.37 34.83 -21.36
C GLU A 370 19.91 33.57 -20.61
N CYS A 371 19.35 33.72 -19.41
CA CYS A 371 18.84 32.59 -18.65
C CYS A 371 17.41 32.21 -19.09
N PRO A 372 17.14 30.93 -19.42
CA PRO A 372 15.80 30.46 -19.83
C PRO A 372 14.67 30.70 -18.80
N GLY A 373 15.02 30.80 -17.51
CA GLY A 373 14.09 31.11 -16.43
C GLY A 373 14.70 30.94 -15.04
N PRO A 374 13.93 31.14 -13.96
CA PRO A 374 14.41 30.92 -12.59
C PRO A 374 14.20 29.48 -12.08
N GLU A 375 13.23 28.77 -12.65
CA GLU A 375 12.83 27.42 -12.21
C GLU A 375 13.57 26.31 -12.99
N GLU A 376 13.62 25.12 -12.40
CA GLU A 376 14.21 23.91 -13.00
C GLU A 376 13.60 23.62 -14.38
N ASP A 377 12.27 23.65 -14.46
CA ASP A 377 11.49 23.25 -15.65
C ASP A 377 11.80 24.10 -16.90
N ALA A 378 12.39 25.28 -16.75
CA ALA A 378 12.77 26.14 -17.87
C ALA A 378 14.07 25.70 -18.57
N HIS A 379 14.83 24.79 -17.95
CA HIS A 379 16.16 24.37 -18.39
C HIS A 379 16.25 22.88 -18.80
N ASP A 380 15.12 22.16 -18.73
CA ASP A 380 15.01 20.73 -19.07
C ASP A 380 14.90 20.46 -20.58
#